data_AF-A0A2V7MVQ6-F1
#
_entry.id   AF-A0A2V7MVQ6-F1
#
_cell.length_a   1.000
_cell.length_b   1.000
_cell.length_c   1.000
_cell.angle_alpha   90.00
_cell.angle_beta   90.00
_cell.angle_gamma   90.00
#
_symmetry.space_group_name_H-M   'P 1'
#
loop_
_entity.id
_entity.type
_entity.pdbx_description
1 polymer ?
#
loop_
_entity_poly.entity_id
_entity_poly.type
_entity_poly.pdbx_seq_one_letter_code
_entity_poly.pdbx_strand_id
1 'polypeptide(L)'
;MRRDEDRTAGAIEISRGRAIGALERALALTLVLLGEYTAIGWIIAAKSLARFRALEDREFAEYFLIGTLASLLLALGAGIGMRILMR
;
A
#
# COMPACT_ATOMS: atom_id res chain seq x y z
N MET A 1 34.93 -3.87 7.97
CA MET A 1 33.95 -4.51 8.88
C MET A 1 32.67 -3.69 9.03
N ARG A 2 32.68 -2.43 9.49
CA ARG A 2 31.43 -1.64 9.68
C ARG A 2 30.60 -1.39 8.40
N ARG A 3 31.26 -1.29 7.23
CA ARG A 3 30.61 -1.04 5.92
C ARG A 3 29.79 -2.23 5.38
N ASP A 4 30.02 -3.44 5.88
CA ASP A 4 29.33 -4.66 5.43
C ASP A 4 28.06 -4.90 6.26
N GLU A 5 28.08 -4.57 7.55
CA GLU A 5 26.89 -4.57 8.43
C GLU A 5 25.82 -3.57 7.95
N ASP A 6 26.24 -2.35 7.55
CA ASP A 6 25.32 -1.33 7.03
C ASP A 6 24.64 -1.77 5.72
N ARG A 7 25.35 -2.50 4.85
CA ARG A 7 24.79 -3.06 3.61
C ARG A 7 23.79 -4.18 3.87
N THR A 8 24.10 -5.07 4.82
CA THR A 8 23.18 -6.16 5.19
C THR A 8 21.93 -5.63 5.86
N ALA A 9 22.05 -4.62 6.73
CA ALA A 9 20.91 -3.96 7.36
C ALA A 9 19.98 -3.30 6.32
N GLY A 10 20.54 -2.52 5.38
CA GLY A 10 19.76 -1.91 4.30
C GLY A 10 19.08 -2.93 3.38
N ALA A 11 19.73 -4.05 3.06
CA ALA A 11 19.14 -5.11 2.25
C ALA A 11 17.95 -5.79 2.95
N ILE A 12 18.05 -6.01 4.27
CA ILE A 12 16.97 -6.59 5.08
C ILE A 12 15.77 -5.64 5.13
N GLU A 13 16.00 -4.34 5.27
CA GLU A 13 14.93 -3.34 5.35
C GLU A 13 14.16 -3.20 4.03
N ILE A 14 14.87 -3.17 2.90
CA ILE A 14 14.25 -3.20 1.56
C ILE A 14 13.43 -4.48 1.37
N SER A 15 13.92 -5.62 1.86
CA SER A 15 13.20 -6.89 1.79
C SER A 15 11.90 -6.87 2.60
N ARG A 16 11.92 -6.29 3.81
CA ARG A 16 10.72 -6.13 4.66
C ARG A 16 9.69 -5.21 4.01
N GLY A 17 10.12 -4.08 3.44
CA GLY A 17 9.23 -3.15 2.74
C GLY A 17 8.52 -3.77 1.53
N ARG A 18 9.24 -4.58 0.75
CA ARG A 18 8.65 -5.33 -0.39
C ARG A 18 7.64 -6.39 0.06
N ALA A 19 7.94 -7.12 1.14
CA ALA A 19 7.05 -8.14 1.68
C ALA A 19 5.72 -7.54 2.18
N ILE A 20 5.78 -6.41 2.91
CA ILE A 20 4.59 -5.70 3.38
C ILE A 20 3.72 -5.23 2.20
N GLY A 21 4.34 -4.61 1.20
CA GLY A 21 3.60 -4.15 0.01
C GLY A 21 2.96 -5.29 -0.79
N ALA A 22 3.58 -6.48 -0.84
CA ALA A 22 3.00 -7.65 -1.49
C ALA A 22 1.75 -8.17 -0.75
N LEU A 23 1.80 -8.20 0.59
CA LEU A 23 0.66 -8.59 1.43
C LEU A 23 -0.50 -7.61 1.29
N GLU A 24 -0.25 -6.30 1.26
CA GLU A 24 -1.31 -5.31 1.07
C GLU A 24 -1.99 -5.44 -0.29
N ARG A 25 -1.24 -5.72 -1.35
CA ARG A 25 -1.81 -5.95 -2.69
C ARG A 25 -2.65 -7.21 -2.74
N ALA A 26 -2.18 -8.30 -2.12
CA ALA A 26 -2.95 -9.54 -2.02
C ALA A 26 -4.26 -9.31 -1.25
N LEU A 27 -4.19 -8.61 -0.11
CA LEU A 27 -5.35 -8.30 0.73
C LEU A 27 -6.34 -7.37 0.02
N ALA A 28 -5.86 -6.32 -0.64
CA ALA A 28 -6.69 -5.41 -1.43
C ALA A 28 -7.38 -6.15 -2.58
N LEU A 29 -6.68 -7.03 -3.31
CA LEU A 29 -7.26 -7.84 -4.37
C LEU A 29 -8.36 -8.76 -3.83
N THR A 30 -8.12 -9.46 -2.72
CA THR A 30 -9.13 -10.31 -2.08
C THR A 30 -10.37 -9.51 -1.66
N LEU A 31 -10.20 -8.33 -1.08
CA LEU A 31 -11.33 -7.49 -0.66
C LEU A 31 -12.13 -6.91 -1.83
N VAL A 32 -11.46 -6.53 -2.93
CA VAL A 32 -12.16 -6.11 -4.17
C VAL A 32 -13.00 -7.27 -4.71
N LEU A 33 -12.46 -8.49 -4.75
CA LEU A 33 -13.20 -9.68 -5.21
C LEU A 33 -14.40 -10.00 -4.31
N LEU A 34 -14.30 -9.73 -3.01
CA LEU A 34 -15.40 -9.89 -2.07
C LEU A 34 -16.41 -8.71 -2.10
N GLY A 35 -16.09 -7.63 -2.82
CA GLY A 35 -16.92 -6.41 -2.86
C GLY A 35 -16.84 -5.55 -1.60
N GLU A 36 -15.88 -5.80 -0.72
CA GLU A 36 -15.73 -5.16 0.58
C GLU A 36 -14.86 -3.88 0.49
N TYR A 37 -15.38 -2.86 -0.19
CA TYR A 37 -14.68 -1.59 -0.42
C TYR A 37 -14.37 -0.83 0.88
N THR A 38 -15.21 -0.96 1.91
CA THR A 38 -14.99 -0.33 3.22
C THR A 38 -13.75 -0.88 3.92
N ALA A 39 -13.50 -2.18 3.82
CA ALA A 39 -12.32 -2.82 4.42
C ALA A 39 -11.00 -2.32 3.77
N ILE A 40 -11.02 -1.98 2.47
CA ILE A 40 -9.88 -1.37 1.78
C ILE A 40 -9.56 0.00 2.39
N GLY A 41 -10.59 0.81 2.67
CA GLY A 41 -10.43 2.09 3.36
C GLY A 41 -9.77 1.96 4.73
N TRP A 42 -10.17 0.94 5.51
CA TRP A 42 -9.56 0.63 6.81
C TRP A 42 -8.09 0.24 6.71
N ILE A 43 -7.71 -0.57 5.72
CA ILE A 43 -6.29 -0.95 5.51
C ILE A 43 -5.44 0.27 5.22
N ILE A 44 -5.94 1.18 4.38
CA ILE A 44 -5.20 2.40 4.01
C ILE A 44 -5.08 3.35 5.20
N ALA A 45 -6.13 3.50 6.00
CA ALA A 45 -6.07 4.27 7.23
C ALA A 45 -5.05 3.67 8.21
N ALA A 46 -5.07 2.35 8.41
CA ALA A 46 -4.12 1.65 9.27
C ALA A 46 -2.66 1.79 8.77
N LYS A 47 -2.43 1.69 7.46
CA LYS A 47 -1.12 1.90 6.82
C LYS A 47 -0.59 3.30 7.06
N SER A 48 -1.42 4.32 6.86
CA SER A 48 -1.06 5.72 7.08
C SER A 48 -0.78 6.00 8.57
N LEU A 49 -1.56 5.42 9.47
CA LEU A 49 -1.35 5.55 10.92
C LEU A 49 -0.03 4.91 11.37
N ALA A 50 0.28 3.71 10.86
CA ALA A 50 1.54 3.03 11.15
C ALA A 50 2.78 3.78 10.63
N ARG A 51 2.62 4.59 9.58
CA ARG A 51 3.69 5.40 8.98
C ARG A 51 3.58 6.89 9.30
N PHE A 52 2.75 7.29 10.26
CA PHE A 52 2.47 8.70 10.55
C PHE A 52 3.73 9.54 10.78
N ARG A 53 4.72 9.02 11.54
CA ARG A 53 6.00 9.72 11.76
C ARG A 53 6.87 9.83 10.51
N ALA A 54 6.81 8.83 9.62
CA ALA A 54 7.56 8.88 8.36
C ALA A 54 6.93 9.86 7.36
N LEU A 55 5.64 10.18 7.51
CA LEU A 55 4.95 11.19 6.70
C LEU A 55 5.33 12.63 7.08
N GLU A 56 6.15 12.84 8.13
CA GLU A 56 6.74 14.16 8.42
C GLU A 56 7.78 14.56 7.36
N ASP A 57 8.40 13.58 6.68
CA ASP A 57 9.22 13.82 5.51
C ASP A 57 8.30 14.07 4.29
N ARG A 58 8.35 15.31 3.78
CA ARG A 58 7.49 15.76 2.68
C ARG A 58 7.68 14.94 1.41
N GLU A 59 8.91 14.57 1.07
CA GLU A 59 9.20 13.84 -0.17
C GLU A 59 8.65 12.42 -0.09
N PHE A 60 8.82 11.77 1.07
CA PHE A 60 8.24 10.46 1.33
C PHE A 60 6.71 10.51 1.36
N ALA A 61 6.13 11.52 2.00
CA ALA A 61 4.69 11.68 2.12
C ALA A 61 4.02 11.87 0.75
N GLU A 62 4.59 12.69 -0.13
CA GLU A 62 4.09 12.90 -1.48
C GLU A 62 4.14 11.60 -2.29
N TYR A 63 5.27 10.90 -2.29
CA TYR A 63 5.40 9.63 -3.00
C TYR A 63 4.40 8.57 -2.50
N PHE A 64 4.30 8.42 -1.18
CA PHE A 64 3.38 7.48 -0.54
C PHE A 64 1.92 7.79 -0.86
N LEU A 65 1.54 9.07 -0.76
CA LEU A 65 0.16 9.52 -0.95
C LEU A 65 -0.25 9.38 -2.43
N ILE A 66 0.60 9.83 -3.36
CA ILE A 66 0.35 9.70 -4.81
C ILE A 66 0.21 8.21 -5.18
N GLY A 67 1.12 7.35 -4.71
CA GLY A 67 1.08 5.92 -5.01
C GLY A 67 -0.17 5.21 -4.47
N THR A 68 -0.58 5.57 -3.25
CA THR A 68 -1.74 4.97 -2.59
C THR A 68 -3.05 5.45 -3.23
N LEU A 69 -3.19 6.76 -3.50
CA LEU A 69 -4.38 7.32 -4.12
C LEU A 69 -4.56 6.87 -5.57
N ALA A 70 -3.48 6.80 -6.36
CA ALA A 70 -3.54 6.28 -7.73
C ALA A 70 -4.01 4.82 -7.76
N SER A 71 -3.51 3.98 -6.84
CA SER A 71 -3.93 2.58 -6.72
C SER A 71 -5.40 2.44 -6.31
N LEU A 72 -5.87 3.27 -5.38
CA LEU A 72 -7.27 3.36 -4.98
C LEU A 72 -8.17 3.75 -6.15
N LEU A 73 -7.77 4.78 -6.90
CA LEU A 73 -8.55 5.29 -8.02
C LEU A 73 -8.72 4.22 -9.11
N LEU A 74 -7.65 3.48 -9.42
CA LEU A 74 -7.70 2.36 -10.36
C LEU A 74 -8.59 1.21 -9.85
N ALA A 75 -8.46 0.84 -8.57
CA ALA A 75 -9.28 -0.22 -7.97
C ALA A 75 -10.78 0.14 -7.94
N LEU A 76 -11.11 1.39 -7.59
CA LEU A 76 -12.49 1.89 -7.59
C LEU A 76 -13.05 1.97 -9.01
N GLY A 77 -12.28 2.49 -9.97
CA GLY A 77 -12.68 2.55 -11.37
C GLY A 77 -12.97 1.16 -11.96
N ALA A 78 -12.08 0.20 -11.71
CA ALA A 78 -12.25 -1.19 -12.14
C ALA A 78 -13.46 -1.87 -11.45
N GLY A 79 -13.60 -1.71 -10.13
CA GLY A 79 -14.69 -2.32 -9.35
C GLY A 79 -16.06 -1.76 -9.71
N ILE A 80 -16.18 -0.43 -9.87
CA ILE A 80 -17.42 0.21 -10.32
C ILE A 80 -17.73 -0.21 -11.76
N GLY A 81 -16.74 -0.21 -12.66
CA GLY A 81 -16.91 -0.64 -14.05
C GLY A 81 -17.41 -2.09 -14.16
N MET A 82 -16.82 -3.00 -13.39
CA MET A 82 -17.26 -4.40 -13.36
C MET A 82 -18.66 -4.57 -12.76
N ARG A 83 -19.00 -3.80 -11.72
CA ARG A 83 -20.34 -3.81 -11.14
C ARG A 83 -21.41 -3.28 -12.10
N ILE A 84 -21.07 -2.28 -12.91
CA ILE A 84 -21.97 -1.76 -13.96
C ILE A 84 -22.12 -2.79 -15.07
N LEU A 85 -21.07 -3.52 -15.43
CA LEU A 85 -21.10 -4.56 -16.47
C LEU A 85 -21.88 -5.82 -16.04
N MET A 86 -21.86 -6.18 -14.76
CA MET A 86 -22.61 -7.32 -14.19
C MET A 86 -24.07 -6.99 -13.84
N ARG A 87 -24.51 -5.75 -14.04
CA ARG A 87 -25.92 -5.34 -13.87
C ARG A 87 -26.63 -5.26 -15.21
#